data_AF-B6G940-F1
#
_entry.id   AF-B6G940-F1
#
_cell.length_a   1.000
_cell.length_b   1.000
_cell.length_c   1.000
_cell.angle_alpha   90.00
_cell.angle_beta   90.00
_cell.angle_gamma   90.00
#
_symmetry.space_group_name_H-M   'P 1'
#
loop_
_entity.id
_entity.type
_entity.pdbx_description
1 polymer ?
#
loop_
_entity_poly.entity_id
_entity_poly.type
_entity_poly.pdbx_seq_one_letter_code
_entity_poly.pdbx_strand_id
1 'polypeptide(L)'
;MHTQMPRLTIGGTPPDKGAQDMKECEQNPMRRATRIYDGPVGGGRYRAGQAGPRACRHGGAQRTLFAGAPLTRMRPRRVRRKRGGRALAIAALIVCLIVAIPAFRSLGTNDLGSLAGQTTGNQESPRSTPVQEWRKGEVPHLYQVDPQWANEPYAGGDMRENGCGPTCLSMVYVALTGNTNGDPVAIARMSEEQGHTVDGMTAWTLMSDGAQALGLASWEVAASADDVRAELEAGNPIICSVRPGDFTTTGHFIVLAGIADDGQVIVHDPNSAERSEHTWDLERVLSQCANLWAFSA
;
A
#
# COMPACT_ATOMS: atom_id res chain seq x y z
N MET A 1 57.99 33.79 43.66
CA MET A 1 56.65 33.35 43.23
C MET A 1 56.80 32.17 42.28
N HIS A 2 56.08 31.10 42.60
CA HIS A 2 55.73 29.92 41.79
C HIS A 2 56.81 28.88 41.49
N THR A 3 56.86 27.78 42.23
CA THR A 3 56.03 26.54 42.25
C THR A 3 56.62 25.47 41.34
N GLN A 4 57.05 24.40 42.01
CA GLN A 4 57.61 23.14 41.53
C GLN A 4 56.51 22.29 40.87
N MET A 5 56.83 21.57 39.79
CA MET A 5 56.06 20.42 39.30
C MET A 5 57.02 19.25 39.01
N PRO A 6 56.62 17.98 39.20
CA PRO A 6 57.54 16.88 39.43
C PRO A 6 57.79 15.99 38.21
N ARG A 7 58.92 15.27 38.24
CA ARG A 7 59.20 14.08 37.42
C ARG A 7 58.26 12.93 37.83
N LEU A 8 57.68 12.22 36.86
CA LEU A 8 57.21 10.86 37.06
C LEU A 8 57.70 9.93 35.93
N THR A 9 58.17 8.78 36.38
CA THR A 9 58.75 7.61 35.69
C THR A 9 57.81 6.95 34.68
N ILE A 10 58.36 6.58 33.52
CA ILE A 10 57.75 5.62 32.58
C ILE A 10 58.11 4.22 33.08
N GLY A 11 57.11 3.46 33.51
CA GLY A 11 57.22 2.06 33.86
C GLY A 11 55.87 1.38 33.65
N GLY A 12 55.88 0.23 32.98
CA GLY A 12 54.76 -0.71 32.91
C GLY A 12 54.05 -0.78 31.56
N THR A 13 54.53 -1.68 30.70
CA THR A 13 53.72 -2.33 29.66
C THR A 13 52.51 -3.04 30.28
N PRO A 14 51.27 -2.80 29.81
CA PRO A 14 50.15 -3.70 30.04
C PRO A 14 50.09 -4.80 28.94
N PRO A 15 49.50 -5.97 29.27
CA PRO A 15 49.60 -7.17 28.45
C PRO A 15 48.63 -7.20 27.27
N ASP A 16 49.08 -7.92 26.26
CA ASP A 16 48.38 -8.47 25.11
C ASP A 16 46.98 -9.03 25.47
N LYS A 17 45.93 -8.43 24.90
CA LYS A 17 44.56 -8.96 24.87
C LYS A 17 44.09 -9.19 23.43
N GLY A 18 44.99 -9.64 22.56
CA GLY A 18 44.68 -10.06 21.20
C GLY A 18 44.41 -11.56 21.08
N ALA A 19 43.54 -12.15 21.92
CA ALA A 19 43.13 -13.56 21.75
C ALA A 19 41.93 -13.96 22.61
N GLN A 20 40.79 -13.25 22.54
CA GLN A 20 39.54 -13.80 23.12
C GLN A 20 38.21 -13.40 22.47
N ASP A 21 38.18 -12.43 21.55
CA ASP A 21 36.92 -12.01 20.88
C ASP A 21 36.62 -12.69 19.53
N MET A 22 37.34 -13.75 19.16
CA MET A 22 37.08 -14.52 17.93
C MET A 22 36.44 -15.89 18.16
N LYS A 23 35.69 -16.08 19.25
CA LYS A 23 34.95 -17.34 19.50
C LYS A 23 33.46 -17.20 19.80
N GLU A 24 32.86 -16.04 19.57
CA GLU A 24 31.42 -15.85 19.79
C GLU A 24 30.71 -15.16 18.62
N CYS A 25 31.00 -15.61 17.39
CA CYS A 25 30.27 -15.18 16.17
C CYS A 25 29.77 -16.36 15.31
N GLU A 26 29.65 -17.56 15.89
CA GLU A 26 29.33 -18.76 15.08
C GLU A 26 28.27 -19.70 15.69
N GLN A 27 27.28 -19.17 16.41
CA GLN A 27 26.14 -19.99 16.87
C GLN A 27 24.82 -19.21 16.90
N ASN A 28 24.19 -18.98 15.74
CA ASN A 28 22.73 -18.95 15.66
C ASN A 28 22.20 -19.27 14.24
N PRO A 29 22.02 -20.55 13.86
CA PRO A 29 21.35 -20.91 12.63
C PRO A 29 19.86 -21.21 12.91
N MET A 30 19.03 -20.19 13.13
CA MET A 30 17.57 -20.34 13.05
C MET A 30 17.04 -19.64 11.80
N ARG A 31 17.05 -20.41 10.70
CA ARG A 31 16.30 -20.17 9.46
C ARG A 31 14.82 -19.93 9.78
N ARG A 32 14.30 -18.74 9.48
CA ARG A 32 12.84 -18.51 9.42
C ARG A 32 12.32 -19.05 8.09
N ALA A 33 11.39 -20.01 8.14
CA ALA A 33 10.82 -20.66 6.98
C ALA A 33 10.05 -19.65 6.11
N THR A 34 10.45 -19.48 4.86
CA THR A 34 9.67 -18.79 3.85
C THR A 34 8.46 -19.66 3.49
N ARG A 35 7.23 -19.16 3.74
CA ARG A 35 6.01 -19.79 3.22
C ARG A 35 5.85 -19.37 1.77
N ILE A 36 5.84 -20.33 0.85
CA ILE A 36 5.54 -20.11 -0.55
C ILE A 36 4.01 -20.29 -0.74
N TYR A 37 3.36 -19.29 -1.32
CA TYR A 37 1.96 -19.33 -1.71
C TYR A 37 1.80 -20.16 -2.98
N ASP A 38 0.96 -21.20 -2.94
CA ASP A 38 0.81 -22.15 -4.07
C ASP A 38 -0.65 -22.60 -4.27
N GLY A 39 -1.56 -21.65 -4.47
CA GLY A 39 -2.96 -21.95 -4.79
C GLY A 39 -3.68 -20.82 -5.55
N PRO A 40 -4.73 -21.11 -6.34
CA PRO A 40 -5.46 -20.07 -7.07
C PRO A 40 -6.29 -19.21 -6.12
N VAL A 41 -6.42 -17.92 -6.46
CA VAL A 41 -6.99 -16.85 -5.62
C VAL A 41 -8.48 -17.10 -5.36
N GLY A 42 -8.76 -17.87 -4.32
CA GLY A 42 -10.10 -18.33 -3.98
C GLY A 42 -10.08 -19.43 -2.91
N GLY A 43 -9.42 -19.19 -1.78
CA GLY A 43 -9.61 -20.00 -0.56
C GLY A 43 -8.57 -21.09 -0.22
N GLY A 44 -7.28 -20.88 -0.50
CA GLY A 44 -6.21 -21.81 -0.07
C GLY A 44 -5.73 -21.60 1.37
N ARG A 45 -5.44 -22.69 2.11
CA ARG A 45 -4.79 -22.67 3.44
C ARG A 45 -3.28 -22.88 3.32
N TYR A 46 -2.49 -22.21 4.16
CA TYR A 46 -1.03 -22.35 4.24
C TYR A 46 -0.60 -23.75 4.72
N ARG A 47 0.38 -24.37 4.03
CA ARG A 47 1.07 -25.58 4.52
C ARG A 47 2.48 -25.24 5.02
N ALA A 48 2.88 -25.82 6.15
CA ALA A 48 4.25 -25.77 6.63
C ALA A 48 5.12 -26.74 5.80
N GLY A 49 6.21 -26.25 5.23
CA GLY A 49 7.18 -27.07 4.50
C GLY A 49 7.95 -27.97 5.46
N GLN A 50 7.87 -29.28 5.27
CA GLN A 50 8.76 -30.24 5.91
C GLN A 50 9.99 -30.46 5.03
N ALA A 51 11.18 -30.24 5.59
CA ALA A 51 12.43 -30.65 4.99
C ALA A 51 12.59 -32.18 5.12
N GLY A 52 12.58 -32.89 4.00
CA GLY A 52 12.92 -34.32 3.93
C GLY A 52 14.38 -34.55 3.51
N PRO A 53 15.08 -35.55 4.04
CA PRO A 53 16.49 -35.81 3.71
C PRO A 53 16.64 -36.47 2.33
N ARG A 54 17.74 -36.12 1.65
CA ARG A 54 18.20 -36.76 0.40
C ARG A 54 18.65 -38.20 0.68
N ALA A 55 18.17 -39.13 -0.15
CA ALA A 55 18.77 -40.45 -0.31
C ALA A 55 19.15 -40.66 -1.79
N CYS A 56 20.44 -40.94 -2.02
CA CYS A 56 20.93 -41.49 -3.28
C CYS A 56 20.54 -42.97 -3.39
N ARG A 57 20.08 -43.44 -4.56
CA ARG A 57 20.40 -44.81 -5.04
C ARG A 57 20.11 -45.02 -6.53
N HIS A 58 20.95 -45.90 -7.08
CA HIS A 58 21.06 -46.39 -8.46
C HIS A 58 19.84 -47.13 -9.00
N GLY A 59 19.68 -47.07 -10.34
CA GLY A 59 19.72 -48.24 -11.22
C GLY A 59 18.44 -49.07 -11.38
N GLY A 60 18.05 -49.33 -12.64
CA GLY A 60 17.19 -50.44 -12.98
C GLY A 60 16.21 -50.16 -14.12
N ALA A 61 16.64 -50.44 -15.35
CA ALA A 61 15.74 -50.64 -16.47
C ALA A 61 14.98 -51.96 -16.29
N GLN A 62 13.67 -51.99 -16.55
CA GLN A 62 13.01 -53.17 -17.09
C GLN A 62 11.71 -52.82 -17.82
N ARG A 63 11.67 -53.28 -19.07
CA ARG A 63 10.51 -53.34 -19.96
C ARG A 63 9.58 -54.46 -19.49
N THR A 64 8.28 -54.21 -19.50
CA THR A 64 7.28 -55.25 -19.80
C THR A 64 6.16 -54.67 -20.65
N LEU A 65 6.00 -55.27 -21.83
CA LEU A 65 4.88 -55.16 -22.76
C LEU A 65 3.61 -55.75 -22.13
N PHE A 66 2.43 -55.15 -22.37
CA PHE A 66 1.14 -55.82 -22.65
C PHE A 66 0.20 -54.74 -23.21
N ALA A 67 -0.09 -54.77 -24.53
CA ALA A 67 -1.27 -55.40 -25.15
C ALA A 67 -2.58 -54.64 -24.86
N GLY A 68 -3.19 -54.11 -25.92
CA GLY A 68 -4.32 -53.19 -25.85
C GLY A 68 -5.70 -53.83 -26.06
N ALA A 69 -6.73 -53.00 -25.84
CA ALA A 69 -8.08 -53.04 -26.40
C ALA A 69 -8.83 -51.75 -25.96
N PRO A 70 -10.00 -51.40 -26.52
CA PRO A 70 -10.16 -50.38 -27.56
C PRO A 70 -10.73 -49.04 -27.05
N LEU A 71 -10.44 -47.98 -27.80
CA LEU A 71 -11.01 -46.64 -27.63
C LEU A 71 -12.52 -46.67 -27.94
N THR A 72 -13.35 -46.56 -26.90
CA THR A 72 -14.77 -46.25 -27.04
C THR A 72 -14.92 -44.79 -27.47
N ARG A 73 -15.37 -44.63 -28.72
CA ARG A 73 -15.69 -43.37 -29.40
C ARG A 73 -16.84 -42.65 -28.66
N MET A 74 -16.50 -41.72 -27.76
CA MET A 74 -17.48 -40.83 -27.15
C MET A 74 -18.16 -39.97 -28.24
N ARG A 75 -19.48 -40.10 -28.36
CA ARG A 75 -20.32 -39.28 -29.24
C ARG A 75 -20.36 -37.83 -28.72
N PRO A 76 -20.31 -36.81 -29.59
CA PRO A 76 -20.41 -35.43 -29.16
C PRO A 76 -21.82 -35.13 -28.64
N ARG A 77 -21.90 -34.58 -27.43
CA ARG A 77 -23.13 -34.12 -26.80
C ARG A 77 -23.58 -32.81 -27.48
N ARG A 78 -24.65 -32.86 -28.28
CA ARG A 78 -25.27 -31.65 -28.87
C ARG A 78 -25.74 -30.72 -27.76
N VAL A 79 -25.09 -29.57 -27.63
CA VAL A 79 -25.59 -28.45 -26.82
C VAL A 79 -26.68 -27.74 -27.61
N ARG A 80 -27.92 -27.83 -27.12
CA ARG A 80 -29.10 -27.17 -27.70
C ARG A 80 -29.11 -25.70 -27.27
N ARG A 81 -28.69 -24.79 -28.15
CA ARG A 81 -28.84 -23.33 -27.98
C ARG A 81 -30.34 -22.99 -27.86
N LYS A 82 -30.81 -22.59 -26.68
CA LYS A 82 -32.13 -21.95 -26.53
C LYS A 82 -31.98 -20.47 -26.89
N ARG A 83 -32.50 -20.10 -28.07
CA ARG A 83 -32.89 -18.72 -28.40
C ARG A 83 -34.25 -18.46 -27.74
N GLY A 84 -34.39 -17.35 -27.02
CA GLY A 84 -35.67 -16.85 -26.55
C GLY A 84 -35.54 -16.03 -25.27
N GLY A 85 -35.84 -14.72 -25.33
CA GLY A 85 -36.02 -13.89 -24.13
C GLY A 85 -35.52 -12.45 -24.17
N ARG A 86 -34.96 -11.93 -25.28
CA ARG A 86 -34.45 -10.55 -25.34
C ARG A 86 -35.46 -9.48 -25.79
N ALA A 87 -36.70 -9.84 -26.08
CA ALA A 87 -37.69 -8.89 -26.62
C ALA A 87 -38.64 -8.28 -25.57
N LEU A 88 -38.70 -8.81 -24.34
CA LEU A 88 -39.64 -8.32 -23.31
C LEU A 88 -39.01 -7.33 -22.32
N ALA A 89 -37.69 -7.31 -22.18
CA ALA A 89 -37.00 -6.34 -21.30
C ALA A 89 -36.91 -4.92 -21.89
N ILE A 90 -36.95 -4.80 -23.23
CA ILE A 90 -36.88 -3.50 -23.93
C ILE A 90 -38.27 -2.82 -23.97
N ALA A 91 -39.36 -3.60 -24.01
CA ALA A 91 -40.72 -3.07 -24.02
C ALA A 91 -41.14 -2.48 -22.66
N ALA A 92 -40.64 -3.00 -21.54
CA ALA A 92 -40.95 -2.48 -20.20
C ALA A 92 -40.26 -1.12 -19.93
N LEU A 93 -39.05 -0.90 -20.46
CA LEU A 93 -38.32 0.36 -20.33
C LEU A 93 -38.94 1.50 -21.15
N ILE A 94 -39.52 1.20 -22.30
CA ILE A 94 -40.19 2.19 -23.16
C ILE A 94 -41.57 2.57 -22.62
N VAL A 95 -42.31 1.63 -22.02
CA VAL A 95 -43.61 1.92 -21.38
C VAL A 95 -43.45 2.74 -20.10
N CYS A 96 -42.41 2.51 -19.28
CA CYS A 96 -42.10 3.38 -18.13
C CYS A 96 -41.71 4.81 -18.56
N LEU A 97 -41.05 4.98 -19.70
CA LEU A 97 -40.72 6.31 -20.24
C LEU A 97 -41.93 7.04 -20.86
N ILE A 98 -42.93 6.33 -21.39
CA ILE A 98 -44.11 6.96 -22.03
C ILE A 98 -45.24 7.23 -21.02
N VAL A 99 -45.35 6.46 -19.92
CA VAL A 99 -46.40 6.67 -18.89
C VAL A 99 -45.98 7.66 -17.80
N ALA A 100 -44.68 7.92 -17.60
CA ALA A 100 -44.20 8.89 -16.61
C ALA A 100 -44.06 10.34 -17.13
N ILE A 101 -44.36 10.61 -18.41
CA ILE A 101 -44.21 11.96 -19.00
C ILE A 101 -45.51 12.80 -19.02
N PRO A 102 -46.76 12.30 -19.02
CA PRO A 102 -47.93 13.18 -19.00
C PRO A 102 -48.42 13.58 -17.60
N ALA A 103 -47.92 12.98 -16.51
CA ALA A 103 -48.38 13.30 -15.14
C ALA A 103 -47.71 14.53 -14.50
N PHE A 104 -46.85 15.26 -15.23
CA PHE A 104 -46.26 16.53 -14.80
C PHE A 104 -46.59 17.66 -15.78
N ARG A 105 -47.82 17.67 -16.30
CA ARG A 105 -48.35 18.72 -17.17
C ARG A 105 -49.66 19.27 -16.61
N SER A 106 -49.64 19.72 -15.36
CA SER A 106 -50.50 20.78 -14.84
C SER A 106 -50.20 20.96 -13.36
N LEU A 107 -49.40 21.96 -13.01
CA LEU A 107 -49.46 22.75 -11.76
C LEU A 107 -48.32 23.77 -11.80
N GLY A 108 -48.69 25.06 -11.92
CA GLY A 108 -47.87 26.18 -11.45
C GLY A 108 -46.81 26.72 -12.41
N THR A 109 -47.23 27.54 -13.37
CA THR A 109 -46.39 28.69 -13.78
C THR A 109 -46.17 29.57 -12.55
N ASN A 110 -44.93 29.66 -12.06
CA ASN A 110 -44.30 30.76 -11.32
C ASN A 110 -43.11 30.20 -10.52
N ASP A 111 -42.00 29.86 -11.18
CA ASP A 111 -40.63 30.04 -10.62
C ASP A 111 -39.51 29.65 -11.62
N LEU A 112 -39.66 30.05 -12.89
CA LEU A 112 -38.65 29.80 -13.93
C LEU A 112 -37.54 30.88 -13.91
N GLY A 113 -37.03 31.18 -12.72
CA GLY A 113 -35.95 32.16 -12.48
C GLY A 113 -35.03 31.81 -11.30
N SER A 114 -35.33 30.76 -10.53
CA SER A 114 -34.62 30.42 -9.29
C SER A 114 -34.16 28.95 -9.21
N LEU A 115 -33.84 28.34 -10.35
CA LEU A 115 -33.26 26.98 -10.42
C LEU A 115 -32.00 26.89 -11.30
N ALA A 116 -31.49 28.02 -11.79
CA ALA A 116 -30.18 28.13 -12.46
C ALA A 116 -29.06 28.58 -11.51
N GLY A 117 -29.25 28.40 -10.20
CA GLY A 117 -28.36 28.87 -9.15
C GLY A 117 -28.29 27.90 -7.98
N GLN A 118 -27.94 26.64 -8.25
CA GLN A 118 -27.41 25.75 -7.22
C GLN A 118 -26.04 25.26 -7.66
N THR A 119 -25.05 26.10 -7.32
CA THR A 119 -23.77 25.68 -6.75
C THR A 119 -23.08 24.48 -7.43
N THR A 120 -22.53 24.71 -8.62
CA THR A 120 -21.12 24.34 -8.79
C THR A 120 -20.35 25.24 -7.85
N GLY A 121 -20.24 24.86 -6.58
CA GLY A 121 -19.11 25.35 -5.80
C GLY A 121 -17.90 25.02 -6.65
N ASN A 122 -17.14 26.04 -7.07
CA ASN A 122 -15.79 25.83 -7.54
C ASN A 122 -15.04 25.19 -6.35
N GLN A 123 -15.12 23.87 -6.23
CA GLN A 123 -14.32 23.11 -5.28
C GLN A 123 -12.92 23.17 -5.88
N GLU A 124 -12.16 24.17 -5.44
CA GLU A 124 -10.76 24.31 -5.79
C GLU A 124 -10.07 23.01 -5.37
N SER A 125 -9.30 22.40 -6.28
CA SER A 125 -8.57 21.16 -5.97
C SER A 125 -7.63 21.44 -4.79
N PRO A 126 -7.49 20.49 -3.85
CA PRO A 126 -6.69 20.73 -2.65
C PRO A 126 -5.24 21.00 -3.04
N ARG A 127 -4.60 21.88 -2.27
CA ARG A 127 -3.21 22.31 -2.48
C ARG A 127 -2.34 21.69 -1.41
N SER A 128 -1.23 21.13 -1.85
CA SER A 128 -0.24 20.48 -1.01
C SER A 128 0.61 21.51 -0.28
N THR A 129 1.18 21.09 0.86
CA THR A 129 2.17 21.88 1.59
C THR A 129 3.30 22.31 0.64
N PRO A 130 3.61 23.62 0.52
CA PRO A 130 4.67 24.11 -0.35
C PRO A 130 6.03 23.49 -0.01
N VAL A 131 6.87 23.24 -1.01
CA VAL A 131 8.20 22.60 -0.83
C VAL A 131 9.09 23.36 0.14
N GLN A 132 8.97 24.69 0.21
CA GLN A 132 9.73 25.54 1.15
C GLN A 132 9.37 25.27 2.61
N GLU A 133 8.23 24.62 2.86
CA GLU A 133 7.75 24.27 4.18
C GLU A 133 8.02 22.81 4.56
N TRP A 134 8.64 22.03 3.68
CA TRP A 134 8.99 20.64 3.97
C TRP A 134 10.18 20.57 4.93
N ARG A 135 10.06 19.77 5.99
CA ARG A 135 11.06 19.67 7.06
C ARG A 135 11.06 18.28 7.69
N LYS A 136 12.23 17.88 8.19
CA LYS A 136 12.37 16.65 8.97
C LYS A 136 11.54 16.74 10.25
N GLY A 137 10.88 15.64 10.61
CA GLY A 137 10.03 15.49 11.79
C GLY A 137 8.57 15.90 11.57
N GLU A 138 8.23 16.42 10.39
CA GLU A 138 6.86 16.84 10.05
C GLU A 138 6.43 16.12 8.78
N VAL A 139 5.32 15.37 8.86
CA VAL A 139 4.71 14.75 7.68
C VAL A 139 3.97 15.85 6.91
N PRO A 140 4.37 16.22 5.69
CA PRO A 140 3.65 17.25 4.93
C PRO A 140 2.28 16.72 4.47
N HIS A 141 1.32 17.63 4.23
CA HIS A 141 0.08 17.29 3.55
C HIS A 141 0.31 17.37 2.04
N LEU A 142 0.44 16.22 1.38
CA LEU A 142 0.58 16.15 -0.08
C LEU A 142 -0.66 15.48 -0.68
N TYR A 143 -1.18 16.03 -1.77
CA TYR A 143 -2.40 15.50 -2.40
C TYR A 143 -2.09 15.03 -3.81
N GLN A 144 -2.41 13.78 -4.14
CA GLN A 144 -2.19 13.24 -5.49
C GLN A 144 -3.01 13.99 -6.56
N VAL A 145 -4.11 14.60 -6.13
CA VAL A 145 -5.03 15.41 -6.95
C VAL A 145 -4.62 16.87 -7.11
N ASP A 146 -3.50 17.29 -6.51
CA ASP A 146 -2.96 18.66 -6.62
C ASP A 146 -2.65 19.00 -8.09
N PRO A 147 -3.16 20.12 -8.62
CA PRO A 147 -2.90 20.52 -10.00
C PRO A 147 -1.42 20.62 -10.41
N GLN A 148 -0.48 20.73 -9.46
CA GLN A 148 0.95 20.73 -9.77
C GLN A 148 1.42 19.42 -10.45
N TRP A 149 0.82 18.28 -10.11
CA TRP A 149 1.25 16.98 -10.63
C TRP A 149 0.11 16.03 -10.99
N ALA A 150 -1.15 16.36 -10.71
CA ALA A 150 -2.30 15.48 -10.90
C ALA A 150 -2.39 14.85 -12.31
N ASN A 151 -1.90 15.55 -13.34
CA ASN A 151 -1.94 15.08 -14.73
C ASN A 151 -0.63 14.42 -15.19
N GLU A 152 0.37 14.28 -14.32
CA GLU A 152 1.61 13.58 -14.64
C GLU A 152 1.30 12.08 -14.82
N PRO A 153 1.87 11.40 -15.82
CA PRO A 153 1.62 9.98 -16.07
C PRO A 153 2.11 9.11 -14.90
N TYR A 154 1.32 8.11 -14.54
CA TYR A 154 1.75 7.08 -13.59
C TYR A 154 0.90 5.80 -13.68
N ALA A 155 1.58 4.65 -13.69
CA ALA A 155 0.99 3.32 -13.69
C ALA A 155 -0.07 3.15 -14.80
N GLY A 156 0.20 3.63 -16.01
CA GLY A 156 -0.75 3.53 -17.13
C GLY A 156 -1.96 4.47 -17.08
N GLY A 157 -2.05 5.33 -16.06
CA GLY A 157 -2.98 6.46 -15.96
C GLY A 157 -2.21 7.73 -15.57
N ASP A 158 -2.73 8.47 -14.59
CA ASP A 158 -2.09 9.68 -14.06
C ASP A 158 -1.97 9.65 -12.52
N MET A 159 -1.29 10.64 -11.96
CA MET A 159 -1.14 10.81 -10.52
C MET A 159 -2.48 10.98 -9.80
N ARG A 160 -3.45 11.67 -10.41
CA ARG A 160 -4.77 11.89 -9.82
C ARG A 160 -5.46 10.57 -9.51
N GLU A 161 -5.42 9.62 -10.43
CA GLU A 161 -6.11 8.33 -10.27
C GLU A 161 -5.26 7.31 -9.53
N ASN A 162 -3.95 7.26 -9.81
CA ASN A 162 -3.11 6.12 -9.43
C ASN A 162 -2.03 6.47 -8.39
N GLY A 163 -1.81 7.76 -8.11
CA GLY A 163 -0.65 8.29 -7.39
C GLY A 163 -0.66 8.14 -5.87
N CYS A 164 -1.65 7.49 -5.26
CA CYS A 164 -1.79 7.42 -3.79
C CYS A 164 -0.54 6.90 -3.09
N GLY A 165 0.05 5.82 -3.59
CA GLY A 165 1.25 5.21 -3.01
C GLY A 165 2.48 6.14 -3.07
N PRO A 166 2.90 6.62 -4.25
CA PRO A 166 4.01 7.56 -4.37
C PRO A 166 3.82 8.84 -3.55
N THR A 167 2.60 9.37 -3.50
CA THR A 167 2.30 10.55 -2.68
C THR A 167 2.46 10.23 -1.19
N CYS A 168 1.95 9.10 -0.69
CA CYS A 168 2.18 8.68 0.70
C CYS A 168 3.67 8.49 1.03
N LEU A 169 4.42 7.79 0.16
CA LEU A 169 5.84 7.54 0.39
C LEU A 169 6.66 8.85 0.32
N SER A 170 6.28 9.80 -0.53
CA SER A 170 6.86 11.14 -0.56
C SER A 170 6.68 11.87 0.78
N MET A 171 5.48 11.84 1.37
CA MET A 171 5.25 12.43 2.70
C MET A 171 6.16 11.84 3.77
N VAL A 172 6.23 10.50 3.83
CA VAL A 172 7.04 9.77 4.81
C VAL A 172 8.54 10.03 4.61
N TYR A 173 9.00 10.02 3.36
CA TYR A 173 10.40 10.27 3.01
C TYR A 173 10.84 11.67 3.45
N VAL A 174 10.03 12.69 3.17
CA VAL A 174 10.29 14.07 3.59
C VAL A 174 10.34 14.15 5.12
N ALA A 175 9.37 13.56 5.82
CA ALA A 175 9.29 13.59 7.27
C ALA A 175 10.54 12.97 7.92
N LEU A 176 11.02 11.84 7.41
CA LEU A 176 12.13 11.11 8.02
C LEU A 176 13.50 11.69 7.68
N THR A 177 13.67 12.19 6.46
CA THR A 177 14.98 12.62 5.96
C THR A 177 15.18 14.13 5.95
N GLY A 178 14.09 14.90 5.85
CA GLY A 178 14.12 16.32 5.52
C GLY A 178 14.54 16.63 4.09
N ASN A 179 14.73 15.60 3.24
CA ASN A 179 15.14 15.77 1.86
C ASN A 179 13.92 16.07 0.98
N THR A 180 14.00 17.15 0.21
CA THR A 180 12.91 17.64 -0.64
C THR A 180 13.00 17.16 -2.09
N ASN A 181 13.97 16.30 -2.42
CA ASN A 181 14.13 15.73 -3.77
C ASN A 181 13.13 14.60 -4.10
N GLY A 182 12.38 14.12 -3.10
CA GLY A 182 11.43 13.01 -3.24
C GLY A 182 10.00 13.49 -3.36
N ASP A 183 9.70 14.40 -4.29
CA ASP A 183 8.32 14.81 -4.57
C ASP A 183 7.47 13.65 -5.14
N PRO A 184 6.13 13.76 -5.15
CA PRO A 184 5.27 12.67 -5.60
C PRO A 184 5.58 12.16 -7.02
N VAL A 185 6.02 13.03 -7.93
CA VAL A 185 6.35 12.67 -9.32
C VAL A 185 7.69 11.95 -9.39
N ALA A 186 8.67 12.38 -8.62
CA ALA A 186 9.97 11.71 -8.51
C ALA A 186 9.81 10.28 -7.97
N ILE A 187 9.02 10.10 -6.91
CA ILE A 187 8.73 8.77 -6.35
C ILE A 187 7.90 7.92 -7.33
N ALA A 188 6.95 8.52 -8.05
CA ALA A 188 6.15 7.82 -9.06
C ALA A 188 7.01 7.30 -10.22
N ARG A 189 7.93 8.11 -10.74
CA ARG A 189 8.87 7.68 -11.79
C ARG A 189 9.79 6.57 -11.30
N MET A 190 10.35 6.69 -10.10
CA MET A 190 11.15 5.65 -9.48
C MET A 190 10.36 4.34 -9.33
N SER A 191 9.10 4.44 -8.89
CA SER A 191 8.18 3.31 -8.77
C SER A 191 8.01 2.57 -10.10
N GLU A 192 7.77 3.29 -11.21
CA GLU A 192 7.67 2.67 -12.53
C GLU A 192 8.99 2.06 -13.02
N GLU A 193 10.09 2.78 -12.88
CA GLU A 193 11.43 2.34 -13.28
C GLU A 193 11.87 1.04 -12.59
N GLN A 194 11.46 0.86 -11.33
CA GLN A 194 11.80 -0.30 -10.52
C GLN A 194 10.72 -1.40 -10.53
N GLY A 195 9.62 -1.20 -11.25
CA GLY A 195 8.55 -2.20 -11.39
C GLY A 195 7.65 -2.32 -10.17
N HIS A 196 7.46 -1.24 -9.41
CA HIS A 196 6.56 -1.16 -8.26
C HIS A 196 5.13 -0.72 -8.63
N THR A 197 4.67 -1.12 -9.82
CA THR A 197 3.31 -0.92 -10.29
C THR A 197 2.68 -2.26 -10.70
N VAL A 198 1.35 -2.36 -10.54
CA VAL A 198 0.58 -3.56 -10.88
C VAL A 198 -0.84 -3.17 -11.29
N ASP A 199 -1.31 -3.69 -12.43
CA ASP A 199 -2.69 -3.54 -12.92
C ASP A 199 -3.24 -2.11 -12.86
N GLY A 200 -2.41 -1.12 -13.22
CA GLY A 200 -2.82 0.28 -13.22
C GLY A 200 -2.71 0.99 -11.87
N MET A 201 -2.07 0.38 -10.87
CA MET A 201 -1.99 0.88 -9.50
C MET A 201 -0.57 0.77 -8.96
N THR A 202 -0.34 1.38 -7.79
CA THR A 202 0.89 1.17 -7.03
C THR A 202 0.92 -0.22 -6.40
N ALA A 203 2.02 -0.96 -6.61
CA ALA A 203 2.24 -2.23 -5.97
C ALA A 203 2.75 -2.05 -4.53
N TRP A 204 2.43 -3.01 -3.65
CA TRP A 204 2.90 -3.00 -2.26
C TRP A 204 4.43 -3.03 -2.13
N THR A 205 5.14 -3.54 -3.14
CA THR A 205 6.60 -3.55 -3.17
C THR A 205 7.22 -2.16 -3.17
N LEU A 206 6.48 -1.09 -3.52
CA LEU A 206 6.94 0.28 -3.33
C LEU A 206 7.18 0.59 -1.84
N MET A 207 6.33 0.06 -0.95
CA MET A 207 6.42 0.30 0.49
C MET A 207 7.56 -0.48 1.14
N SER A 208 8.04 -1.56 0.53
CA SER A 208 9.17 -2.34 1.04
C SER A 208 10.47 -2.04 0.29
N ASP A 209 10.55 -2.43 -0.96
CA ASP A 209 11.78 -2.45 -1.75
C ASP A 209 12.08 -1.03 -2.28
N GLY A 210 11.03 -0.32 -2.72
CA GLY A 210 11.15 1.07 -3.15
C GLY A 210 11.53 2.01 -2.00
N ALA A 211 10.99 1.80 -0.80
CA ALA A 211 11.41 2.53 0.39
C ALA A 211 12.89 2.28 0.73
N GLN A 212 13.35 1.03 0.64
CA GLN A 212 14.77 0.69 0.81
C GLN A 212 15.66 1.34 -0.27
N ALA A 213 15.18 1.44 -1.51
CA ALA A 213 15.91 2.15 -2.57
C ALA A 213 16.07 3.65 -2.30
N LEU A 214 15.18 4.25 -1.50
CA LEU A 214 15.30 5.62 -0.99
C LEU A 214 16.19 5.74 0.24
N GLY A 215 16.74 4.63 0.74
CA GLY A 215 17.54 4.57 1.96
C GLY A 215 16.72 4.53 3.24
N LEU A 216 15.42 4.24 3.17
CA LEU A 216 14.57 4.06 4.36
C LEU A 216 14.56 2.59 4.79
N ALA A 217 14.49 2.36 6.10
CA ALA A 217 14.07 1.06 6.62
C ALA A 217 12.53 0.98 6.57
N SER A 218 12.00 -0.20 6.23
CA SER A 218 10.56 -0.49 6.27
C SER A 218 10.29 -1.91 6.74
N TRP A 219 9.21 -2.08 7.50
CA TRP A 219 8.74 -3.38 7.96
C TRP A 219 7.21 -3.39 8.07
N GLU A 220 6.63 -4.57 7.90
CA GLU A 220 5.19 -4.76 8.10
C GLU A 220 4.84 -4.67 9.59
N VAL A 221 3.73 -3.99 9.88
CA VAL A 221 3.18 -3.84 11.23
C VAL A 221 1.87 -4.61 11.31
N ALA A 222 1.62 -5.28 12.42
CA ALA A 222 0.33 -5.92 12.64
C ALA A 222 -0.79 -4.87 12.75
N ALA A 223 -1.98 -5.19 12.24
CA ALA A 223 -3.16 -4.34 12.37
C ALA A 223 -3.73 -4.41 13.80
N SER A 224 -2.97 -3.87 14.75
CA SER A 224 -3.21 -3.87 16.19
C SER A 224 -3.02 -2.44 16.69
N ALA A 225 -3.94 -1.97 17.53
CA ALA A 225 -3.89 -0.62 18.05
C ALA A 225 -2.64 -0.38 18.91
N ASP A 226 -2.18 -1.41 19.64
CA ASP A 226 -0.98 -1.33 20.48
C ASP A 226 0.30 -1.26 19.63
N ASP A 227 0.41 -2.11 18.60
CA ASP A 227 1.58 -2.13 17.71
C ASP A 227 1.68 -0.83 16.91
N VAL A 228 0.56 -0.32 16.40
CA VAL A 228 0.53 0.95 15.64
C VAL A 228 0.85 2.14 16.53
N ARG A 229 0.31 2.21 17.76
CA ARG A 229 0.66 3.30 18.68
C ARG A 229 2.14 3.26 19.05
N ALA A 230 2.70 2.08 19.32
CA ALA A 230 4.11 1.96 19.65
C ALA A 230 5.02 2.50 18.54
N GLU A 231 4.69 2.25 17.27
CA GLU A 231 5.44 2.78 16.14
C GLU A 231 5.31 4.30 16.00
N LEU A 232 4.07 4.82 16.09
CA LEU A 232 3.83 6.26 15.97
C LEU A 232 4.47 7.05 17.12
N GLU A 233 4.44 6.52 18.35
CA GLU A 233 5.10 7.10 19.53
C GLU A 233 6.63 7.06 19.42
N ALA A 234 7.18 6.06 18.71
CA ALA A 234 8.61 6.00 18.39
C ALA A 234 9.02 6.98 17.28
N GLY A 235 8.08 7.71 16.68
CA GLY A 235 8.33 8.64 15.58
C GLY A 235 8.40 7.98 14.21
N ASN A 236 7.91 6.74 14.08
CA ASN A 236 7.86 6.01 12.82
C ASN A 236 6.49 6.22 12.16
N PRO A 237 6.35 7.04 11.10
CA PRO A 237 5.09 7.17 10.39
C PRO A 237 4.75 5.85 9.67
N ILE A 238 3.45 5.60 9.49
CA ILE A 238 2.96 4.34 8.93
C ILE A 238 2.19 4.60 7.64
N ILE A 239 2.44 3.82 6.59
CA ILE A 239 1.58 3.80 5.40
C ILE A 239 0.65 2.60 5.50
N CYS A 240 -0.65 2.84 5.36
CA CYS A 240 -1.69 1.81 5.36
C CYS A 240 -2.20 1.61 3.93
N SER A 241 -2.27 0.35 3.48
CA SER A 241 -3.15 -0.01 2.36
C SER A 241 -4.52 -0.29 2.92
N VAL A 242 -5.55 0.45 2.51
CA VAL A 242 -6.93 0.29 2.99
C VAL A 242 -7.85 -0.29 1.90
N ARG A 243 -8.83 -1.09 2.35
CA ARG A 243 -9.92 -1.68 1.57
C ARG A 243 -11.11 -0.71 1.49
N PRO A 244 -12.21 -1.05 0.79
CA PRO A 244 -13.38 -0.19 0.72
C PRO A 244 -13.94 0.16 2.10
N GLY A 245 -14.27 1.43 2.30
CA GLY A 245 -14.73 2.01 3.56
C GLY A 245 -14.78 3.53 3.49
N ASP A 246 -14.33 4.21 4.54
CA ASP A 246 -14.37 5.66 4.67
C ASP A 246 -13.42 6.39 3.70
N PHE A 247 -12.30 5.77 3.37
CA PHE A 247 -11.24 6.40 2.57
C PHE A 247 -11.37 6.14 1.06
N THR A 248 -12.03 5.04 0.68
CA THR A 248 -12.08 4.57 -0.71
C THR A 248 -13.21 3.58 -0.93
N THR A 249 -13.61 3.36 -2.19
CA THR A 249 -14.54 2.30 -2.60
C THR A 249 -13.85 1.09 -3.23
N THR A 250 -12.53 1.14 -3.43
CA THR A 250 -11.74 0.08 -4.07
C THR A 250 -10.55 -0.33 -3.21
N GLY A 251 -9.46 0.42 -3.28
CA GLY A 251 -8.25 0.29 -2.51
C GLY A 251 -7.52 1.64 -2.51
N HIS A 252 -6.79 1.94 -1.45
CA HIS A 252 -6.12 3.23 -1.32
C HIS A 252 -4.93 3.16 -0.37
N PHE A 253 -4.02 4.12 -0.47
CA PHE A 253 -2.95 4.31 0.50
C PHE A 253 -3.17 5.60 1.27
N ILE A 254 -2.97 5.54 2.58
CA ILE A 254 -3.01 6.69 3.50
C ILE A 254 -1.81 6.64 4.44
N VAL A 255 -1.44 7.78 5.02
CA VAL A 255 -0.39 7.86 6.05
C VAL A 255 -1.01 8.07 7.41
N LEU A 256 -0.58 7.31 8.41
CA LEU A 256 -0.76 7.65 9.83
C LEU A 256 0.46 8.46 10.26
N ALA A 257 0.24 9.75 10.52
CA ALA A 257 1.32 10.72 10.73
C ALA A 257 1.70 10.88 12.21
N GLY A 258 0.85 10.42 13.13
CA GLY A 258 1.09 10.52 14.57
C GLY A 258 -0.18 10.29 15.39
N ILE A 259 -0.07 10.49 16.69
CA ILE A 259 -1.19 10.48 17.63
C ILE A 259 -1.42 11.91 18.11
N ALA A 260 -2.67 12.36 18.05
CA ALA A 260 -3.07 13.67 18.55
C ALA A 260 -3.23 13.65 20.09
N ASP A 261 -3.33 14.83 20.69
CA ASP A 261 -3.42 15.00 22.15
C ASP A 261 -4.63 14.30 22.78
N ASP A 262 -5.70 14.07 22.01
CA ASP A 262 -6.90 13.34 22.43
C ASP A 262 -6.80 11.82 22.27
N GLY A 263 -5.64 11.31 21.82
CA GLY A 263 -5.38 9.89 21.60
C GLY A 263 -5.89 9.34 20.28
N GLN A 264 -6.50 10.18 19.43
CA GLN A 264 -6.90 9.81 18.07
C GLN A 264 -5.70 9.84 17.12
N VAL A 265 -5.80 9.12 16.00
CA VAL A 265 -4.73 9.07 15.00
C VAL A 265 -4.86 10.20 14.00
N ILE A 266 -3.73 10.83 13.65
CA ILE A 266 -3.64 11.84 12.59
C ILE A 266 -3.46 11.10 11.26
N VAL A 267 -4.38 11.31 10.32
CA VAL A 267 -4.36 10.66 9.00
C VAL A 267 -4.07 11.70 7.92
N HIS A 268 -3.09 11.44 7.06
CA HIS A 268 -2.88 12.22 5.84
C HIS A 268 -3.33 11.35 4.67
N ASP A 269 -4.47 11.72 4.08
CA ASP A 269 -5.05 11.06 2.93
C ASP A 269 -4.71 11.83 1.64
N PRO A 270 -3.93 11.25 0.71
CA PRO A 270 -3.52 11.94 -0.51
C PRO A 270 -4.68 12.27 -1.47
N ASN A 271 -5.88 11.71 -1.26
CA ASN A 271 -7.07 11.98 -2.05
C ASN A 271 -8.00 13.03 -1.44
N SER A 272 -7.82 13.42 -0.17
CA SER A 272 -8.81 14.26 0.52
C SER A 272 -8.20 15.13 1.61
N ALA A 273 -8.25 16.44 1.38
CA ALA A 273 -7.99 17.42 2.42
C ALA A 273 -9.00 17.31 3.57
N GLU A 274 -10.29 17.19 3.27
CA GLU A 274 -11.35 17.02 4.27
C GLU A 274 -11.08 15.86 5.25
N ARG A 275 -10.67 14.68 4.74
CA ARG A 275 -10.33 13.53 5.61
C ARG A 275 -9.03 13.74 6.38
N SER A 276 -8.16 14.63 5.92
CA SER A 276 -6.88 14.97 6.55
C SER A 276 -6.98 16.11 7.56
N GLU A 277 -8.07 16.88 7.56
CA GLU A 277 -8.30 18.02 8.47
C GLU A 277 -8.78 17.59 9.86
N HIS A 278 -9.11 16.31 10.06
CA HIS A 278 -9.62 15.77 11.30
C HIS A 278 -8.87 14.51 11.73
N THR A 279 -8.88 14.23 13.02
CA THR A 279 -8.31 13.01 13.58
C THR A 279 -9.32 11.87 13.52
N TRP A 280 -8.82 10.63 13.59
CA TRP A 280 -9.61 9.42 13.41
C TRP A 280 -9.51 8.48 14.61
N ASP A 281 -10.58 7.75 14.88
CA ASP A 281 -10.53 6.59 15.74
C ASP A 281 -9.63 5.50 15.10
N LEU A 282 -8.60 5.07 15.84
CA LEU A 282 -7.60 4.14 15.31
C LEU A 282 -8.21 2.79 14.93
N GLU A 283 -9.12 2.25 15.75
CA GLU A 283 -9.77 0.96 15.48
C GLU A 283 -10.62 1.02 14.20
N ARG A 284 -11.32 2.14 13.97
CA ARG A 284 -12.04 2.38 12.72
C ARG A 284 -11.11 2.35 11.51
N VAL A 285 -9.93 2.98 11.58
CA VAL A 285 -8.95 2.93 10.49
C VAL A 285 -8.41 1.50 10.30
N LEU A 286 -8.01 0.82 11.38
CA LEU A 286 -7.45 -0.53 11.33
C LEU A 286 -8.42 -1.56 10.77
N SER A 287 -9.72 -1.44 11.05
CA SER A 287 -10.75 -2.33 10.52
C SER A 287 -10.82 -2.35 8.98
N GLN A 288 -10.29 -1.30 8.33
CA GLN A 288 -10.26 -1.13 6.89
C GLN A 288 -8.91 -1.51 6.28
N CYS A 289 -7.88 -1.73 7.09
CA CYS A 289 -6.52 -1.96 6.61
C CYS A 289 -6.33 -3.36 6.02
N ALA A 290 -5.76 -3.41 4.81
CA ALA A 290 -5.26 -4.60 4.16
C ALA A 290 -3.84 -4.98 4.59
N ASN A 291 -2.97 -3.98 4.75
CA ASN A 291 -1.61 -4.12 5.26
C ASN A 291 -1.08 -2.77 5.75
N LEU A 292 -0.04 -2.79 6.58
CA LEU A 292 0.58 -1.59 7.17
C LEU A 292 2.10 -1.72 7.13
N TRP A 293 2.79 -0.61 6.89
CA TRP A 293 4.25 -0.51 6.93
C TRP A 293 4.69 0.67 7.77
N ALA A 294 5.58 0.45 8.74
CA ALA A 294 6.26 1.52 9.46
C ALA A 294 7.61 1.82 8.77
N PHE A 295 8.10 3.05 8.97
CA PHE A 295 9.29 3.55 8.30
C PHE A 295 10.22 4.30 9.25
N SER A 296 11.53 4.18 9.02
CA SER A 296 12.56 4.98 9.68
C SER A 296 13.73 5.29 8.72
N ALA A 297 14.57 6.27 9.08
CA ALA A 297 15.75 6.71 8.32
C ALA A 297 17.06 6.45 9.09
#